data_AF-A0A1M6K0J1-F1
#
_entry.id   AF-A0A1M6K0J1-F1
#
_cell.length_a   1.000
_cell.length_b   1.000
_cell.length_c   1.000
_cell.angle_alpha   90.00
_cell.angle_beta   90.00
_cell.angle_gamma   90.00
#
_symmetry.space_group_name_H-M   'P 1'
#
loop_
_entity.id
_entity.type
_entity.pdbx_description
1 polymer ?
#
loop_
_entity_poly.entity_id
_entity_poly.type
_entity_poly.pdbx_seq_one_letter_code
_entity_poly.pdbx_strand_id
1 'polypeptide(L)'
;MKNTFLYIVFCLLLSALSFAQEGKPIKVQSDRTIKDQNRFPGATILAKVDEQVYMQHEGIEIWCDQAIHYSEDRFVKALGNVKMIQGDTITMTSTYAEYNGDTQFAYASENVFMETPSNTLRTDTLFFDRLRQQAYYRSGGTVRDSSNTLTSRIGRYFMDRKQYSFNTDVKIVNPENTVDSDRLDYYTENGHAYLYGPSTVKGKESTLYCERGFYDTKVKTGYAIKNARIDYDNRTVFGDSIFYNSAIQFASATNNIKVLDTANNSVITGHYAEVFKDKDSVFITKRALAATLQENDSIYIHSDTLMVTGKPEHRIMNGFYDVRIYKSNMSGKSDSINVDQTTGYTKMIGRPIIWSQRNQMTGDTIKIISNKETEKLDSLLVYQNAFLVQEDTLKAGFNQVKGQTLYGLFKDNEIYQVDIDKNTETIFYQRESEGDLKLIGINKVLSSSIKLLLEQREIVDVYYYQNVDGTLYREIDLPENARELSGFHWRGDERINSKADLFRGEKPPKLTKITGIPLPKDEADFFDEETVKRLEESKSEGSRLLEQELKDAELKKTNEELDSISSPVQQKIQEEIDTQKKDTKKKSSFIDMDLQRTARQRDSITVTTLKHVKQKDSLQRLSNN
;
A
#
# COMPACT_ATOMS: atom_id res chain seq x y z
N MET A 1 -10.63 78.92 -15.63
CA MET A 1 -9.71 77.99 -16.34
C MET A 1 -8.23 78.41 -16.29
N LYS A 2 -7.79 79.32 -15.41
CA LYS A 2 -6.35 79.71 -15.30
C LYS A 2 -5.57 78.96 -14.21
N ASN A 3 -6.24 78.29 -13.27
CA ASN A 3 -5.57 77.59 -12.16
C ASN A 3 -5.38 76.09 -12.39
N THR A 4 -6.02 75.48 -13.39
CA THR A 4 -5.86 74.05 -13.71
C THR A 4 -4.63 73.74 -14.54
N PHE A 5 -4.09 74.72 -15.28
CA PHE A 5 -2.88 74.52 -16.10
C PHE A 5 -1.60 74.49 -15.23
N LEU A 6 -1.60 75.17 -14.08
CA LEU A 6 -0.44 75.24 -13.18
C LEU A 6 -0.21 73.90 -12.43
N TYR A 7 -1.29 73.18 -12.09
CA TYR A 7 -1.17 71.87 -11.42
C TYR A 7 -0.73 70.74 -12.36
N ILE A 8 -1.06 70.82 -13.66
CA ILE A 8 -0.64 69.82 -14.65
C ILE A 8 0.86 69.96 -14.96
N VAL A 9 1.38 71.19 -14.98
CA VAL A 9 2.83 71.44 -15.14
C VAL A 9 3.62 71.05 -13.88
N PHE A 10 3.04 71.18 -12.68
CA PHE A 10 3.68 70.74 -11.43
C PHE A 10 3.70 69.22 -11.28
N CYS A 11 2.69 68.49 -11.78
CA CYS A 11 2.69 67.02 -11.80
C CYS A 11 3.65 66.42 -12.84
N LEU A 12 3.89 67.10 -13.96
CA LEU A 12 4.88 66.66 -14.98
C LEU A 12 6.34 66.90 -14.57
N LEU A 13 6.59 67.80 -13.60
CA LEU A 13 7.92 68.04 -13.05
C LEU A 13 8.28 67.12 -11.86
N LEU A 14 7.29 66.46 -11.23
CA LEU A 14 7.55 65.46 -10.18
C LEU A 14 7.80 64.04 -10.72
N SER A 15 7.47 63.74 -11.98
CA SER A 15 7.77 62.44 -12.60
C SER A 15 9.21 62.30 -13.11
N ALA A 16 10.03 63.35 -13.03
CA ALA A 16 11.43 63.33 -13.47
C ALA A 16 12.43 62.92 -12.37
N LEU A 17 11.94 62.61 -11.15
CA LEU A 17 12.76 62.10 -10.04
C LEU A 17 12.44 60.63 -9.74
N SER A 18 12.26 59.82 -10.80
CA SER A 18 12.58 58.40 -10.71
C SER A 18 14.09 58.28 -10.69
N PHE A 19 14.72 58.58 -9.55
CA PHE A 19 16.04 58.05 -9.28
C PHE A 19 15.89 56.53 -9.37
N ALA A 20 16.42 55.94 -10.43
CA ALA A 20 16.92 54.58 -10.35
C ALA A 20 17.77 54.55 -9.07
N GLN A 21 17.35 53.77 -8.08
CA GLN A 21 18.26 53.46 -6.97
C GLN A 21 19.46 52.80 -7.62
N GLU A 22 20.57 53.52 -7.72
CA GLU A 22 21.84 52.93 -8.10
C GLU A 22 22.09 51.78 -7.11
N GLY A 23 22.10 50.56 -7.64
CA GLY A 23 22.43 49.36 -6.86
C GLY A 23 23.74 49.59 -6.12
N LYS A 24 23.80 49.15 -4.86
CA LYS A 24 24.98 49.38 -4.02
C LYS A 24 26.22 48.77 -4.69
N PRO A 25 27.37 49.46 -4.67
CA PRO A 25 28.58 48.91 -5.24
C PRO A 25 29.08 47.72 -4.40
N ILE A 26 29.72 46.76 -5.06
CA ILE A 26 30.47 45.70 -4.38
C ILE A 26 31.72 46.34 -3.78
N LYS A 27 31.84 46.29 -2.45
CA LYS A 27 33.05 46.74 -1.75
C LYS A 27 34.13 45.69 -1.94
N VAL A 28 35.35 46.10 -2.29
CA VAL A 28 36.47 45.18 -2.53
C VAL A 28 37.71 45.64 -1.77
N GLN A 29 38.47 44.69 -1.26
CA GLN A 29 39.76 44.86 -0.58
C GLN A 29 40.74 43.79 -1.10
N SER A 30 41.94 44.20 -1.47
CA SER A 30 42.98 43.29 -2.01
C SER A 30 44.38 43.86 -1.81
N ASP A 31 45.37 42.98 -1.63
CA ASP A 31 46.79 43.37 -1.58
C ASP A 31 47.29 43.91 -2.92
N ARG A 32 46.83 43.32 -4.02
CA ARG A 32 47.27 43.66 -5.37
C ARG A 32 46.11 43.91 -6.30
N THR A 33 46.17 45.05 -6.98
CA THR A 33 45.19 45.48 -7.97
C THR A 33 45.88 45.70 -9.31
N ILE A 34 45.38 45.06 -10.38
CA ILE A 34 45.93 45.12 -11.74
C ILE A 34 44.81 45.49 -12.71
N LYS A 35 45.08 46.39 -13.65
CA LYS A 35 44.18 46.71 -14.76
C LYS A 35 44.81 46.20 -16.07
N ASP A 36 44.23 45.16 -16.65
CA ASP A 36 44.64 44.60 -17.95
C ASP A 36 43.47 44.69 -18.93
N GLN A 37 43.40 45.82 -19.64
CA GLN A 37 42.32 46.11 -20.59
C GLN A 37 42.33 45.23 -21.84
N ASN A 38 43.45 44.53 -22.12
CA ASN A 38 43.54 43.64 -23.28
C ASN A 38 42.91 42.29 -22.99
N ARG A 39 43.08 41.77 -21.78
CA ARG A 39 42.52 40.47 -21.36
C ARG A 39 41.13 40.60 -20.73
N PHE A 40 40.88 41.68 -19.99
CA PHE A 40 39.61 41.92 -19.31
C PHE A 40 39.21 43.40 -19.43
N PRO A 41 38.63 43.80 -20.58
CA PRO A 41 38.12 45.16 -20.78
C PRO A 41 37.14 45.55 -19.67
N GLY A 42 37.31 46.75 -19.11
CA GLY A 42 36.42 47.28 -18.05
C GLY A 42 36.57 46.62 -16.66
N ALA A 43 37.41 45.59 -16.53
CA ALA A 43 37.59 44.87 -15.27
C ALA A 43 38.82 45.32 -14.48
N THR A 44 38.76 45.09 -13.18
CA THR A 44 39.91 45.18 -12.27
C THR A 44 40.23 43.79 -11.74
N ILE A 45 41.46 43.33 -11.94
CA ILE A 45 41.96 42.07 -11.40
C ILE A 45 42.49 42.34 -9.99
N LEU A 46 41.93 41.65 -9.02
CA LEU A 46 42.31 41.68 -7.61
C LEU A 46 42.99 40.35 -7.29
N ALA A 47 44.12 40.36 -6.60
CA ALA A 47 44.85 39.14 -6.27
C ALA A 47 45.46 39.19 -4.87
N LYS A 48 45.49 38.03 -4.24
CA LYS A 48 46.19 37.76 -2.98
C LYS A 48 47.71 37.90 -3.14
N VAL A 49 48.36 38.46 -2.12
CA VAL A 49 49.79 38.31 -1.87
C VAL A 49 49.96 37.56 -0.55
N ASP A 50 49.50 38.16 0.54
CA ASP A 50 49.51 37.59 1.88
C ASP A 50 48.06 37.31 2.35
N GLU A 51 47.15 38.26 2.14
CA GLU A 51 45.72 38.16 2.51
C GLU A 51 44.83 37.86 1.29
N GLN A 52 43.76 37.08 1.51
CA GLN A 52 42.78 36.80 0.45
C GLN A 52 42.06 38.06 0.01
N VAL A 53 41.67 38.12 -1.26
CA VAL A 53 40.79 39.16 -1.76
C VAL A 53 39.48 39.06 -1.01
N TYR A 54 39.05 40.16 -0.38
CA TYR A 54 37.81 40.25 0.37
C TYR A 54 36.82 41.16 -0.38
N MET A 55 35.58 40.71 -0.48
CA MET A 55 34.51 41.45 -1.14
C MET A 55 33.24 41.39 -0.31
N GLN A 56 32.50 42.50 -0.27
CA GLN A 56 31.28 42.61 0.50
C GLN A 56 30.19 43.30 -0.32
N HIS A 57 29.03 42.64 -0.40
CA HIS A 57 27.85 43.22 -1.02
C HIS A 57 26.59 42.81 -0.25
N GLU A 58 25.90 43.82 0.32
CA GLU A 58 24.62 43.65 1.03
C GLU A 58 24.56 42.49 2.04
N GLY A 59 25.61 42.36 2.85
CA GLY A 59 25.71 41.34 3.91
C GLY A 59 26.22 39.98 3.44
N ILE A 60 26.56 39.83 2.16
CA ILE A 60 27.34 38.71 1.63
C ILE A 60 28.81 39.08 1.67
N GLU A 61 29.61 38.19 2.23
CA GLU A 61 31.05 38.29 2.32
C GLU A 61 31.70 37.21 1.47
N ILE A 62 32.64 37.58 0.61
CA ILE A 62 33.29 36.70 -0.34
C ILE A 62 34.80 36.83 -0.17
N TRP A 63 35.49 35.71 0.03
CA TRP A 63 36.95 35.60 0.02
C TRP A 63 37.39 34.72 -1.13
N CYS A 64 38.50 35.07 -1.78
CA CYS A 64 39.13 34.23 -2.81
C CYS A 64 40.60 34.60 -3.01
N ASP A 65 41.34 33.78 -3.76
CA ASP A 65 42.74 34.06 -4.10
C ASP A 65 42.88 35.10 -5.21
N GLN A 66 41.95 35.11 -6.18
CA GLN A 66 41.89 36.10 -7.24
C GLN A 66 40.43 36.46 -7.56
N ALA A 67 40.15 37.75 -7.77
CA ALA A 67 38.86 38.21 -8.27
C ALA A 67 39.01 39.03 -9.55
N ILE A 68 38.03 38.93 -10.45
CA ILE A 68 37.88 39.81 -11.61
C ILE A 68 36.61 40.62 -11.38
N HIS A 69 36.77 41.89 -11.03
CA HIS A 69 35.69 42.78 -10.62
C HIS A 69 35.34 43.78 -11.73
N TYR A 70 34.10 43.74 -12.20
CA TYR A 70 33.51 44.66 -13.17
C TYR A 70 32.61 45.64 -12.41
N SER A 71 33.15 46.80 -12.05
CA SER A 71 32.47 47.75 -11.17
C SER A 71 31.18 48.32 -11.78
N GLU A 72 31.18 48.60 -13.09
CA GLU A 72 30.01 49.15 -13.81
C GLU A 72 28.85 48.14 -13.85
N ASP A 73 29.17 46.85 -14.03
CA ASP A 73 28.20 45.76 -14.12
C ASP A 73 27.84 45.16 -12.75
N ARG A 74 28.41 45.72 -11.67
CA ARG A 74 28.37 45.17 -10.29
C ARG A 74 28.58 43.66 -10.27
N PHE A 75 29.55 43.18 -11.04
CA PHE A 75 29.77 41.76 -11.27
C PHE A 75 31.16 41.35 -10.84
N VAL A 76 31.26 40.15 -10.25
CA VAL A 76 32.54 39.60 -9.84
C VAL A 76 32.67 38.12 -10.15
N LYS A 77 33.85 37.74 -10.62
CA LYS A 77 34.31 36.35 -10.73
C LYS A 77 35.35 36.12 -9.64
N ALA A 78 35.10 35.19 -8.74
CA ALA A 78 36.00 34.76 -7.67
C ALA A 78 36.66 33.43 -8.06
N LEU A 79 37.98 33.35 -7.97
CA LEU A 79 38.77 32.20 -8.38
C LEU A 79 39.72 31.77 -7.25
N GLY A 80 39.75 30.47 -6.99
CA GLY A 80 40.66 29.84 -6.03
C GLY A 80 40.23 30.05 -4.58
N ASN A 81 40.11 28.94 -3.84
CA ASN A 81 39.75 28.91 -2.40
C ASN A 81 38.62 29.87 -2.06
N VAL A 82 37.54 29.84 -2.86
CA VAL A 82 36.42 30.75 -2.71
C VAL A 82 35.66 30.38 -1.44
N LYS A 83 35.37 31.37 -0.60
CA LYS A 83 34.51 31.24 0.57
C LYS A 83 33.47 32.35 0.51
N MET A 84 32.20 32.00 0.57
CA MET A 84 31.07 32.92 0.64
C MET A 84 30.32 32.71 1.94
N ILE A 85 30.03 33.79 2.66
CA ILE A 85 29.28 33.77 3.92
C ILE A 85 28.10 34.74 3.80
N GLN A 86 26.93 34.30 4.23
CA GLN A 86 25.72 35.13 4.34
C GLN A 86 25.25 35.15 5.79
N GLY A 87 25.55 36.26 6.49
CA GLY A 87 25.30 36.40 7.92
C GLY A 87 25.96 35.28 8.74
N ASP A 88 25.30 34.81 9.79
CA ASP A 88 25.82 33.72 10.64
C ASP A 88 25.33 32.32 10.23
N THR A 89 24.59 32.22 9.12
CA THR A 89 23.73 31.06 8.84
C THR A 89 24.15 30.19 7.67
N ILE A 90 24.90 30.70 6.69
CA ILE A 90 25.26 29.92 5.49
C ILE A 90 26.71 30.20 5.15
N THR A 91 27.53 29.14 5.06
CA THR A 91 28.88 29.20 4.51
C THR A 91 28.95 28.30 3.28
N MET A 92 29.51 28.80 2.19
CA MET A 92 29.74 28.04 0.98
C MET A 92 31.19 28.20 0.53
N THR A 93 31.81 27.11 0.10
CA THR A 93 33.16 27.10 -0.44
C THR A 93 33.18 26.43 -1.81
N SER A 94 34.00 26.93 -2.72
CA SER A 94 34.18 26.37 -4.07
C SER A 94 35.54 26.73 -4.66
N THR A 95 35.87 26.17 -5.83
CA THR A 95 37.04 26.61 -6.60
C THR A 95 36.71 27.87 -7.44
N TYR A 96 35.47 28.01 -7.89
CA TYR A 96 35.02 29.15 -8.67
C TYR A 96 33.64 29.65 -8.20
N ALA A 97 33.44 30.96 -8.19
CA ALA A 97 32.11 31.54 -8.02
C ALA A 97 31.94 32.84 -8.81
N GLU A 98 30.70 33.15 -9.14
CA GLU A 98 30.26 34.38 -9.76
C GLU A 98 29.15 34.98 -8.92
N TYR A 99 29.15 36.30 -8.83
CA TYR A 99 28.06 37.04 -8.20
C TYR A 99 27.80 38.33 -8.97
N ASN A 100 26.55 38.55 -9.34
CA ASN A 100 26.09 39.76 -9.98
C ASN A 100 25.16 40.52 -9.00
N GLY A 101 25.56 41.74 -8.63
CA GLY A 101 24.83 42.59 -7.69
C GLY A 101 23.51 43.15 -8.23
N ASP A 102 23.35 43.23 -9.56
CA ASP A 102 22.13 43.69 -10.23
C ASP A 102 21.06 42.61 -10.29
N THR A 103 21.42 41.43 -10.79
CA THR A 103 20.49 40.29 -10.85
C THR A 103 20.34 39.59 -9.50
N GLN A 104 21.26 39.87 -8.57
CA GLN A 104 21.41 39.22 -7.27
C GLN A 104 21.53 37.69 -7.38
N PHE A 105 22.11 37.24 -8.48
CA PHE A 105 22.27 35.83 -8.79
C PHE A 105 23.72 35.42 -8.54
N ALA A 106 23.90 34.25 -7.92
CA ALA A 106 25.20 33.64 -7.71
C ALA A 106 25.30 32.28 -8.40
N TYR A 107 26.47 31.98 -8.91
CA TYR A 107 26.81 30.70 -9.51
C TYR A 107 28.13 30.22 -8.92
N ALA A 108 28.17 29.02 -8.37
CA ALA A 108 29.40 28.39 -7.90
C ALA A 108 29.63 27.09 -8.65
N SER A 109 30.89 26.81 -8.98
CA SER A 109 31.27 25.57 -9.66
C SER A 109 32.57 25.01 -9.11
N GLU A 110 32.77 23.72 -9.33
CA GLU A 110 33.94 22.92 -8.94
C GLU A 110 34.11 22.85 -7.41
N ASN A 111 33.99 21.64 -6.87
CA ASN A 111 34.14 21.35 -5.42
C ASN A 111 33.22 22.19 -4.51
N VAL A 112 31.97 22.42 -4.91
CA VAL A 112 31.04 23.20 -4.10
C VAL A 112 30.66 22.43 -2.84
N PHE A 113 30.95 23.05 -1.69
CA PHE A 113 30.55 22.58 -0.37
C PHE A 113 29.81 23.71 0.35
N MET A 114 28.57 23.44 0.75
CA MET A 114 27.75 24.39 1.50
C MET A 114 27.42 23.81 2.88
N GLU A 115 27.52 24.65 3.90
CA GLU A 115 27.26 24.32 5.29
C GLU A 115 26.20 25.27 5.87
N THR A 116 25.23 24.68 6.56
CA THR A 116 24.17 25.34 7.33
C THR A 116 24.21 24.78 8.76
N PRO A 117 23.55 25.40 9.75
CA PRO A 117 23.58 24.91 11.14
C PRO A 117 23.16 23.46 11.33
N SER A 118 22.34 22.91 10.43
CA SER A 118 21.81 21.54 10.53
C SER A 118 22.35 20.57 9.49
N ASN A 119 22.81 21.06 8.32
CA ASN A 119 23.08 20.23 7.15
C ASN A 119 24.30 20.70 6.35
N THR A 120 24.93 19.76 5.65
CA THR A 120 25.96 20.03 4.64
C THR A 120 25.50 19.56 3.26
N LEU A 121 25.91 20.25 2.20
CA LEU A 121 25.68 19.89 0.79
C LEU A 121 27.02 19.83 0.06
N ARG A 122 27.24 18.77 -0.73
CA ARG A 122 28.31 18.67 -1.72
C ARG A 122 27.73 18.53 -3.11
N THR A 123 28.20 19.34 -4.05
CA THR A 123 27.81 19.26 -5.46
C THR A 123 28.92 19.84 -6.35
N ASP A 124 28.85 19.62 -7.67
CA ASP A 124 29.77 20.25 -8.62
C ASP A 124 29.36 21.69 -8.95
N THR A 125 28.05 21.94 -9.15
CA THR A 125 27.52 23.26 -9.48
C THR A 125 26.36 23.64 -8.57
N LEU A 126 26.32 24.89 -8.15
CA LEU A 126 25.24 25.44 -7.32
C LEU A 126 24.83 26.82 -7.84
N PHE A 127 23.54 26.98 -8.06
CA PHE A 127 22.91 28.23 -8.41
C PHE A 127 22.21 28.79 -7.19
N PHE A 128 22.27 30.10 -7.00
CA PHE A 128 21.57 30.78 -5.92
C PHE A 128 20.91 32.06 -6.42
N ASP A 129 19.58 32.09 -6.32
CA ASP A 129 18.77 33.27 -6.58
C ASP A 129 18.42 33.93 -5.24
N ARG A 130 19.07 35.06 -4.95
CA ARG A 130 18.83 35.80 -3.72
C ARG A 130 17.47 36.50 -3.72
N LEU A 131 16.96 36.95 -4.86
CA LEU A 131 15.65 37.61 -4.91
C LEU A 131 14.53 36.62 -4.54
N ARG A 132 14.64 35.38 -5.03
CA ARG A 132 13.68 34.30 -4.73
C ARG A 132 14.03 33.52 -3.46
N GLN A 133 15.20 33.74 -2.87
CA GLN A 133 15.74 33.01 -1.72
C GLN A 133 15.79 31.49 -1.96
N GLN A 134 16.38 31.10 -3.09
CA GLN A 134 16.41 29.71 -3.54
C GLN A 134 17.81 29.27 -3.94
N ALA A 135 18.21 28.09 -3.45
CA ALA A 135 19.40 27.40 -3.92
C ALA A 135 19.00 26.21 -4.79
N TYR A 136 19.74 25.95 -5.85
CA TYR A 136 19.42 24.90 -6.82
C TYR A 136 20.69 24.23 -7.35
N TYR A 137 20.67 22.92 -7.43
CA TYR A 137 21.69 22.16 -8.15
C TYR A 137 21.03 21.15 -9.08
N ARG A 138 21.72 20.85 -10.16
CA ARG A 138 21.35 19.81 -11.13
C ARG A 138 22.56 19.03 -11.62
N SER A 139 23.67 19.04 -10.88
CA SER A 139 24.89 18.27 -11.20
C SER A 139 25.02 17.00 -10.34
N GLY A 140 23.95 16.62 -9.63
CA GLY A 140 24.04 15.66 -8.54
C GLY A 140 24.52 16.31 -7.24
N GLY A 141 23.90 15.94 -6.13
CA GLY A 141 24.20 16.49 -4.82
C GLY A 141 24.16 15.44 -3.73
N THR A 142 25.02 15.60 -2.74
CA THR A 142 24.99 14.81 -1.49
C THR A 142 24.71 15.75 -0.33
N VAL A 143 23.57 15.57 0.33
CA VAL A 143 23.20 16.28 1.55
C VAL A 143 23.44 15.37 2.75
N ARG A 144 24.09 15.86 3.81
CA ARG A 144 24.29 15.12 5.05
C ARG A 144 23.83 15.93 6.25
N ASP A 145 23.08 15.27 7.12
CA ASP A 145 22.72 15.76 8.45
C ASP A 145 23.37 14.89 9.54
N SER A 146 22.95 15.02 10.80
CA SER A 146 23.49 14.26 11.94
C SER A 146 23.33 12.73 11.83
N SER A 147 22.38 12.25 11.04
CA SER A 147 21.95 10.84 11.01
C SER A 147 21.64 10.28 9.62
N ASN A 148 21.48 11.13 8.61
CA ASN A 148 21.06 10.75 7.27
C ASN A 148 22.08 11.23 6.23
N THR A 149 22.29 10.43 5.19
CA THR A 149 22.94 10.84 3.94
C THR A 149 21.93 10.73 2.81
N LEU A 150 21.66 11.84 2.14
CA LEU A 150 20.78 11.92 0.98
C LEU A 150 21.61 12.20 -0.27
N THR A 151 21.31 11.48 -1.36
CA THR A 151 21.83 11.76 -2.70
C THR A 151 20.67 11.99 -3.66
N SER A 152 20.80 12.95 -4.57
CA SER A 152 19.85 13.16 -5.68
C SER A 152 20.56 13.77 -6.88
N ARG A 153 19.94 13.67 -8.06
CA ARG A 153 20.41 14.31 -9.29
C ARG A 153 20.12 15.81 -9.28
N ILE A 154 18.91 16.19 -8.87
CA ILE A 154 18.43 17.56 -8.79
C ILE A 154 18.00 17.85 -7.35
N GLY A 155 18.29 19.07 -6.87
CA GLY A 155 17.83 19.52 -5.56
C GLY A 155 17.60 21.02 -5.53
N ARG A 156 16.53 21.43 -4.86
CA ARG A 156 16.15 22.82 -4.66
C ARG A 156 15.84 23.06 -3.19
N TYR A 157 16.37 24.14 -2.64
CA TYR A 157 16.07 24.58 -1.29
C TYR A 157 15.36 25.93 -1.33
N PHE A 158 14.19 25.98 -0.70
CA PHE A 158 13.36 27.16 -0.54
C PHE A 158 13.50 27.69 0.88
N MET A 159 14.22 28.79 1.04
CA MET A 159 14.57 29.31 2.36
C MET A 159 13.38 29.95 3.08
N ASP A 160 12.50 30.61 2.33
CA ASP A 160 11.28 31.29 2.81
C ASP A 160 10.33 30.36 3.57
N ARG A 161 10.18 29.12 3.09
CA ARG A 161 9.32 28.08 3.66
C ARG A 161 10.06 26.89 4.24
N LYS A 162 11.40 26.97 4.30
CA LYS A 162 12.32 25.96 4.85
C LYS A 162 12.08 24.54 4.32
N GLN A 163 11.91 24.45 2.99
CA GLN A 163 11.57 23.22 2.28
C GLN A 163 12.72 22.80 1.35
N TYR A 164 13.08 21.53 1.40
CA TYR A 164 13.91 20.88 0.39
C TYR A 164 13.04 20.09 -0.57
N SER A 165 13.33 20.21 -1.87
CA SER A 165 12.77 19.38 -2.94
C SER A 165 13.93 18.65 -3.59
N PHE A 166 13.93 17.33 -3.54
CA PHE A 166 14.89 16.48 -4.22
C PHE A 166 14.18 15.71 -5.31
N ASN A 167 14.77 15.70 -6.50
CA ASN A 167 14.16 15.14 -7.69
C ASN A 167 15.19 14.29 -8.42
N THR A 168 14.71 13.18 -8.99
CA THR A 168 15.46 12.23 -9.82
C THR A 168 16.55 11.49 -9.03
N ASP A 169 16.45 10.16 -8.99
CA ASP A 169 17.38 9.26 -8.28
C ASP A 169 17.59 9.66 -6.81
N VAL A 170 16.49 9.94 -6.09
CA VAL A 170 16.57 10.31 -4.67
C VAL A 170 16.81 9.07 -3.84
N LYS A 171 17.90 9.08 -3.09
CA LYS A 171 18.25 8.02 -2.16
C LYS A 171 18.63 8.57 -0.80
N ILE A 172 17.98 8.08 0.25
CA ILE A 172 18.30 8.39 1.64
C ILE A 172 18.84 7.14 2.31
N VAL A 173 19.95 7.28 3.01
CA VAL A 173 20.55 6.21 3.81
C VAL A 173 20.70 6.70 5.24
N ASN A 174 20.16 5.94 6.19
CA ASN A 174 20.41 6.10 7.61
C ASN A 174 20.65 4.73 8.26
N PRO A 175 21.07 4.66 9.54
CA PRO A 175 21.40 3.39 10.20
C PRO A 175 20.25 2.38 10.27
N GLU A 176 19.00 2.83 10.15
CA GLU A 176 17.82 1.99 10.29
C GLU A 176 17.23 1.57 8.95
N ASN A 177 17.22 2.47 7.96
CA ASN A 177 16.48 2.33 6.72
C ASN A 177 17.22 2.96 5.52
N THR A 178 16.92 2.43 4.32
CA THR A 178 17.23 3.06 3.02
C THR A 178 15.93 3.42 2.31
N VAL A 179 15.83 4.64 1.79
CA VAL A 179 14.67 5.11 1.01
C VAL A 179 15.15 5.41 -0.40
N ASP A 180 14.51 4.81 -1.40
CA ASP A 180 14.68 5.09 -2.82
C ASP A 180 13.38 5.71 -3.35
N SER A 181 13.43 6.83 -4.08
CA SER A 181 12.25 7.55 -4.59
C SER A 181 12.60 8.43 -5.79
N ASP A 182 11.61 8.72 -6.63
CA ASP A 182 11.77 9.67 -7.75
C ASP A 182 11.77 11.12 -7.26
N ARG A 183 10.97 11.44 -6.23
CA ARG A 183 10.90 12.78 -5.64
C ARG A 183 10.62 12.73 -4.14
N LEU A 184 11.35 13.55 -3.41
CA LEU A 184 11.18 13.79 -1.98
C LEU A 184 11.04 15.28 -1.69
N ASP A 185 9.94 15.67 -1.07
CA ASP A 185 9.78 17.00 -0.50
C ASP A 185 9.86 16.91 1.03
N TYR A 186 10.77 17.67 1.64
CA TYR A 186 10.99 17.68 3.09
C TYR A 186 10.86 19.07 3.69
N TYR A 187 9.96 19.20 4.66
CA TYR A 187 9.69 20.44 5.39
C TYR A 187 10.35 20.39 6.77
N THR A 188 11.42 21.15 6.95
CA THR A 188 12.24 21.10 8.17
C THR A 188 11.51 21.59 9.42
N GLU A 189 10.61 22.55 9.28
CA GLU A 189 9.91 23.18 10.41
C GLU A 189 9.00 22.19 11.16
N ASN A 190 8.24 21.38 10.43
CA ASN A 190 7.31 20.41 11.00
C ASN A 190 7.82 18.96 10.91
N GLY A 191 8.85 18.67 10.13
CA GLY A 191 9.39 17.31 9.97
C GLY A 191 8.57 16.45 9.00
N HIS A 192 7.76 17.05 8.14
CA HIS A 192 6.98 16.32 7.14
C HIS A 192 7.84 15.96 5.93
N ALA A 193 7.86 14.67 5.58
CA ALA A 193 8.46 14.14 4.38
C ALA A 193 7.36 13.58 3.45
N TYR A 194 7.42 13.96 2.17
CA TYR A 194 6.50 13.52 1.14
C TYR A 194 7.28 12.81 0.03
N LEU A 195 6.85 11.60 -0.31
CA LEU A 195 7.41 10.79 -1.39
C LEU A 195 6.42 10.78 -2.56
N TYR A 196 6.93 11.02 -3.76
CA TYR A 196 6.12 10.99 -4.98
C TYR A 196 6.77 10.10 -6.03
N GLY A 197 5.94 9.33 -6.73
CA GLY A 197 6.38 8.32 -7.68
C GLY A 197 6.76 7.00 -7.00
N PRO A 198 7.08 5.96 -7.78
CA PRO A 198 7.64 4.70 -7.30
C PRO A 198 8.68 4.91 -6.21
N SER A 199 8.33 4.52 -4.99
CA SER A 199 9.14 4.75 -3.80
C SER A 199 9.25 3.46 -3.00
N THR A 200 10.47 3.12 -2.62
CA THR A 200 10.77 1.93 -1.82
C THR A 200 11.48 2.32 -0.53
N VAL A 201 10.94 1.91 0.61
CA VAL A 201 11.55 2.07 1.94
C VAL A 201 11.98 0.68 2.42
N LYS A 202 13.28 0.44 2.46
CA LYS A 202 13.89 -0.80 2.96
C LYS A 202 14.36 -0.59 4.38
N GLY A 203 13.69 -1.23 5.34
CA GLY A 203 14.16 -1.33 6.73
C GLY A 203 14.84 -2.67 7.01
N LYS A 204 15.24 -2.89 8.26
CA LYS A 204 15.92 -4.13 8.70
C LYS A 204 15.07 -5.39 8.53
N GLU A 205 13.76 -5.28 8.74
CA GLU A 205 12.86 -6.45 8.79
C GLU A 205 11.74 -6.40 7.73
N SER A 206 11.58 -5.28 7.04
CA SER A 206 10.51 -5.12 6.06
C SER A 206 10.87 -4.17 4.94
N THR A 207 10.24 -4.37 3.79
CA THR A 207 10.33 -3.46 2.64
C THR A 207 8.94 -2.96 2.30
N LEU A 208 8.77 -1.64 2.29
CA LEU A 208 7.55 -0.95 1.89
C LEU A 208 7.74 -0.38 0.47
N TYR A 209 6.75 -0.60 -0.39
CA TYR A 209 6.63 0.05 -1.69
C TYR A 209 5.33 0.87 -1.74
N CYS A 210 5.41 2.06 -2.33
CA CYS A 210 4.25 2.91 -2.60
C CYS A 210 4.55 3.89 -3.73
N GLU A 211 3.52 4.53 -4.30
CA GLU A 211 3.71 5.61 -5.27
C GLU A 211 3.46 7.00 -4.68
N ARG A 212 2.83 7.06 -3.50
CA ARG A 212 2.64 8.28 -2.72
C ARG A 212 2.86 7.97 -1.25
N GLY A 213 3.86 8.61 -0.66
CA GLY A 213 4.23 8.42 0.73
C GLY A 213 4.16 9.73 1.53
N PHE A 214 3.76 9.64 2.78
CA PHE A 214 3.91 10.69 3.76
C PHE A 214 4.52 10.11 5.02
N TYR A 215 5.43 10.84 5.64
CA TYR A 215 6.00 10.47 6.93
C TYR A 215 6.24 11.72 7.78
N ASP A 216 5.75 11.69 9.01
CA ASP A 216 6.07 12.68 10.03
C ASP A 216 7.24 12.15 10.87
N THR A 217 8.39 12.83 10.78
CA THR A 217 9.60 12.41 11.49
C THR A 217 9.56 12.68 13.00
N LYS A 218 8.68 13.57 13.47
CA LYS A 218 8.53 13.93 14.88
C LYS A 218 7.65 12.94 15.62
N VAL A 219 6.46 12.62 15.10
CA VAL A 219 5.55 11.63 15.71
C VAL A 219 5.78 10.20 15.20
N LYS A 220 6.59 10.03 14.16
CA LYS A 220 6.99 8.75 13.57
C LYS A 220 5.83 7.91 13.03
N THR A 221 4.90 8.61 12.38
CA THR A 221 3.75 8.02 11.69
C THR A 221 3.81 8.29 10.20
N GLY A 222 3.35 7.35 9.37
CA GLY A 222 3.33 7.54 7.93
C GLY A 222 2.15 6.86 7.23
N TYR A 223 1.94 7.29 5.99
CA TYR A 223 0.96 6.73 5.07
C TYR A 223 1.66 6.35 3.76
N ALA A 224 1.33 5.17 3.27
CA ALA A 224 1.65 4.69 1.93
C ALA A 224 0.35 4.55 1.16
N ILE A 225 0.28 5.15 -0.02
CA ILE A 225 -0.91 5.19 -0.87
C ILE A 225 -0.51 4.79 -2.28
N LYS A 226 -1.46 4.13 -2.96
CA LYS A 226 -1.36 3.68 -4.37
C LYS A 226 -0.32 2.59 -4.56
N ASN A 227 -0.80 1.41 -4.93
CA ASN A 227 -0.01 0.18 -5.03
C ASN A 227 0.81 -0.11 -3.76
N ALA A 228 0.26 0.25 -2.59
CA ALA A 228 0.97 0.09 -1.33
C ALA A 228 1.17 -1.40 -1.03
N ARG A 229 2.42 -1.78 -0.80
CA ARG A 229 2.84 -3.15 -0.55
C ARG A 229 3.89 -3.18 0.55
N ILE A 230 3.73 -4.09 1.51
CA ILE A 230 4.75 -4.38 2.52
C ILE A 230 5.14 -5.85 2.41
N ASP A 231 6.44 -6.09 2.27
CA ASP A 231 7.05 -7.42 2.39
C ASP A 231 7.75 -7.54 3.73
N TYR A 232 7.47 -8.60 4.47
CA TYR A 232 8.16 -8.95 5.71
C TYR A 232 8.15 -10.48 5.90
N ASP A 233 9.27 -11.04 6.31
CA ASP A 233 9.48 -12.49 6.40
C ASP A 233 9.00 -13.24 5.13
N ASN A 234 8.01 -14.12 5.27
CA ASN A 234 7.41 -14.92 4.21
C ASN A 234 6.07 -14.34 3.71
N ARG A 235 5.80 -13.06 4.02
CA ARG A 235 4.51 -12.41 3.81
C ARG A 235 4.59 -11.18 2.93
N THR A 236 3.56 -11.01 2.13
CA THR A 236 3.33 -9.78 1.36
C THR A 236 1.92 -9.27 1.63
N VAL A 237 1.82 -8.02 2.07
CA VAL A 237 0.56 -7.32 2.35
C VAL A 237 0.35 -6.26 1.30
N PHE A 238 -0.79 -6.30 0.63
CA PHE A 238 -1.25 -5.28 -0.30
C PHE A 238 -2.41 -4.50 0.30
N GLY A 239 -2.56 -3.24 -0.08
CA GLY A 239 -3.75 -2.43 0.18
C GLY A 239 -3.73 -1.14 -0.63
N ASP A 240 -4.89 -0.50 -0.77
CA ASP A 240 -4.94 0.81 -1.45
C ASP A 240 -4.25 1.90 -0.61
N SER A 241 -4.33 1.78 0.72
CA SER A 241 -3.63 2.60 1.68
C SER A 241 -3.15 1.78 2.87
N ILE A 242 -1.93 2.06 3.32
CA ILE A 242 -1.33 1.51 4.53
C ILE A 242 -0.89 2.66 5.43
N PHE A 243 -1.36 2.64 6.67
CA PHE A 243 -0.88 3.51 7.75
C PHE A 243 0.09 2.73 8.62
N TYR A 244 1.15 3.41 9.07
CA TYR A 244 2.16 2.85 9.95
C TYR A 244 2.48 3.80 11.10
N ASN A 245 2.55 3.26 12.31
CA ASN A 245 3.02 3.94 13.50
C ASN A 245 4.15 3.13 14.14
N SER A 246 5.37 3.64 14.02
CA SER A 246 6.57 2.97 14.54
C SER A 246 6.68 3.01 16.07
N ALA A 247 6.08 4.00 16.73
CA ALA A 247 6.17 4.16 18.18
C ALA A 247 5.45 3.04 18.95
N ILE A 248 4.36 2.51 18.38
CA ILE A 248 3.55 1.43 18.97
C ILE A 248 3.55 0.14 18.13
N GLN A 249 4.44 0.06 17.13
CA GLN A 249 4.55 -1.08 16.20
C GLN A 249 3.21 -1.53 15.60
N PHE A 250 2.38 -0.54 15.21
CA PHE A 250 1.04 -0.73 14.68
C PHE A 250 1.01 -0.38 13.19
N ALA A 251 0.28 -1.18 12.42
CA ALA A 251 -0.05 -0.87 11.04
C ALA A 251 -1.52 -1.15 10.77
N SER A 252 -2.12 -0.39 9.86
CA SER A 252 -3.46 -0.69 9.35
C SER A 252 -3.51 -0.53 7.84
N ALA A 253 -4.20 -1.44 7.16
CA ALA A 253 -4.44 -1.37 5.72
C ALA A 253 -5.93 -1.12 5.46
N THR A 254 -6.23 -0.38 4.39
CA THR A 254 -7.60 -0.02 3.99
C THR A 254 -7.82 -0.32 2.52
N ASN A 255 -8.96 -0.96 2.24
CA ASN A 255 -9.45 -1.41 0.93
C ASN A 255 -8.52 -2.40 0.18
N ASN A 256 -9.13 -3.34 -0.54
CA ASN A 256 -8.46 -4.31 -1.43
C ASN A 256 -7.27 -5.00 -0.78
N ILE A 257 -7.44 -5.37 0.50
CA ILE A 257 -6.36 -5.93 1.29
C ILE A 257 -6.16 -7.37 0.87
N LYS A 258 -4.91 -7.72 0.64
CA LYS A 258 -4.51 -9.08 0.33
C LYS A 258 -3.22 -9.39 1.06
N VAL A 259 -3.28 -10.40 1.92
CA VAL A 259 -2.13 -10.92 2.65
C VAL A 259 -1.79 -12.26 2.02
N LEU A 260 -0.59 -12.37 1.46
CA LEU A 260 -0.01 -13.61 0.97
C LEU A 260 0.93 -14.16 2.03
N ASP A 261 0.73 -15.40 2.45
CA ASP A 261 1.68 -16.12 3.31
C ASP A 261 2.23 -17.32 2.52
N THR A 262 3.49 -17.21 2.13
CA THR A 262 4.15 -18.22 1.29
C THR A 262 4.65 -19.42 2.07
N ALA A 263 4.80 -19.31 3.39
CA ALA A 263 5.17 -20.43 4.25
C ALA A 263 3.98 -21.38 4.43
N ASN A 264 2.80 -20.81 4.69
CA ASN A 264 1.58 -21.57 4.98
C ASN A 264 0.70 -21.84 3.74
N ASN A 265 1.14 -21.42 2.54
CA ASN A 265 0.32 -21.46 1.32
C ASN A 265 -1.10 -20.91 1.58
N SER A 266 -1.19 -19.70 2.13
CA SER A 266 -2.47 -19.09 2.46
C SER A 266 -2.60 -17.67 1.92
N VAL A 267 -3.84 -17.29 1.64
CA VAL A 267 -4.22 -15.96 1.18
C VAL A 267 -5.36 -15.47 2.06
N ILE A 268 -5.22 -14.30 2.65
CA ILE A 268 -6.29 -13.66 3.42
C ILE A 268 -6.66 -12.34 2.75
N THR A 269 -7.94 -12.11 2.50
CA THR A 269 -8.45 -10.88 1.88
C THR A 269 -9.45 -10.18 2.77
N GLY A 270 -9.61 -8.87 2.58
CA GLY A 270 -10.59 -8.04 3.29
C GLY A 270 -10.52 -6.58 2.84
N HIS A 271 -11.28 -5.71 3.49
CA HIS A 271 -11.27 -4.26 3.17
C HIS A 271 -10.86 -3.36 4.35
N TYR A 272 -10.57 -3.95 5.51
CA TYR A 272 -9.86 -3.27 6.59
C TYR A 272 -9.03 -4.28 7.38
N ALA A 273 -7.79 -3.93 7.72
CA ALA A 273 -6.92 -4.78 8.49
C ALA A 273 -6.09 -3.98 9.48
N GLU A 274 -5.79 -4.58 10.62
CA GLU A 274 -4.88 -4.06 11.64
C GLU A 274 -3.85 -5.13 12.00
N VAL A 275 -2.62 -4.69 12.22
CA VAL A 275 -1.50 -5.54 12.62
C VAL A 275 -0.83 -4.93 13.83
N PHE A 276 -0.70 -5.73 14.88
CA PHE A 276 0.05 -5.40 16.09
C PHE A 276 1.25 -6.33 16.17
N LYS A 277 2.43 -5.82 15.84
CA LYS A 277 3.65 -6.65 15.74
C LYS A 277 4.01 -7.31 17.08
N ASP A 278 3.95 -6.55 18.17
CA ASP A 278 4.30 -7.04 19.51
C ASP A 278 3.38 -8.17 20.00
N LYS A 279 2.16 -8.25 19.45
CA LYS A 279 1.18 -9.29 19.77
C LYS A 279 1.15 -10.42 18.74
N ASP A 280 1.92 -10.32 17.65
CA ASP A 280 1.83 -11.17 16.45
C ASP A 280 0.37 -11.41 16.03
N SER A 281 -0.43 -10.32 16.04
CA SER A 281 -1.87 -10.36 15.83
C SER A 281 -2.25 -9.59 14.57
N VAL A 282 -3.02 -10.26 13.73
CA VAL A 282 -3.62 -9.70 12.51
C VAL A 282 -5.13 -9.76 12.66
N PHE A 283 -5.78 -8.63 12.48
CA PHE A 283 -7.23 -8.48 12.48
C PHE A 283 -7.65 -8.04 11.08
N ILE A 284 -8.60 -8.74 10.45
CA ILE A 284 -9.09 -8.44 9.09
C ILE A 284 -10.61 -8.49 9.10
N THR A 285 -11.27 -7.49 8.53
CA THR A 285 -12.73 -7.37 8.49
C THR A 285 -13.21 -6.75 7.17
N LYS A 286 -14.53 -6.59 7.04
CA LYS A 286 -15.27 -6.16 5.84
C LYS A 286 -15.04 -7.15 4.69
N ARG A 287 -15.77 -8.27 4.72
CA ARG A 287 -15.64 -9.42 3.80
C ARG A 287 -14.30 -10.12 3.93
N ALA A 288 -14.00 -10.57 5.15
CA ALA A 288 -12.78 -11.29 5.44
C ALA A 288 -12.87 -12.72 4.89
N LEU A 289 -11.90 -13.11 4.07
CA LEU A 289 -11.83 -14.45 3.49
C LEU A 289 -10.42 -15.00 3.65
N ALA A 290 -10.28 -16.14 4.31
CA ALA A 290 -9.06 -16.94 4.32
C ALA A 290 -9.19 -18.08 3.32
N ALA A 291 -8.17 -18.27 2.50
CA ALA A 291 -8.01 -19.41 1.60
C ALA A 291 -6.68 -20.10 1.91
N THR A 292 -6.72 -21.37 2.26
CA THR A 292 -5.53 -22.17 2.59
C THR A 292 -5.51 -23.41 1.72
N LEU A 293 -4.33 -23.77 1.20
CA LEU A 293 -4.14 -25.02 0.49
C LEU A 293 -3.90 -26.16 1.49
N GLN A 294 -4.70 -27.20 1.38
CA GLN A 294 -4.52 -28.45 2.13
C GLN A 294 -4.45 -29.60 1.11
N GLU A 295 -3.35 -30.33 1.10
CA GLU A 295 -3.04 -31.33 0.07
C GLU A 295 -3.17 -30.75 -1.37
N ASN A 296 -4.22 -31.16 -2.11
CA ASN A 296 -4.51 -30.77 -3.49
C ASN A 296 -5.77 -29.89 -3.64
N ASP A 297 -6.42 -29.52 -2.53
CA ASP A 297 -7.67 -28.76 -2.52
C ASP A 297 -7.54 -27.52 -1.63
N SER A 298 -8.34 -26.49 -1.90
CA SER A 298 -8.33 -25.26 -1.10
C SER A 298 -9.53 -25.21 -0.17
N ILE A 299 -9.29 -24.88 1.09
CA ILE A 299 -10.32 -24.56 2.06
C ILE A 299 -10.52 -23.05 2.07
N TYR A 300 -11.78 -22.63 1.99
CA TYR A 300 -12.19 -21.23 2.08
C TYR A 300 -12.99 -21.02 3.36
N ILE A 301 -12.60 -20.03 4.15
CA ILE A 301 -13.29 -19.64 5.38
C ILE A 301 -13.57 -18.15 5.30
N HIS A 302 -14.84 -17.81 5.24
CA HIS A 302 -15.33 -16.44 5.28
C HIS A 302 -15.95 -16.15 6.64
N SER A 303 -15.80 -14.92 7.13
CA SER A 303 -16.51 -14.38 8.29
C SER A 303 -16.53 -12.84 8.23
N ASP A 304 -17.31 -12.22 9.10
CA ASP A 304 -17.30 -10.76 9.23
C ASP A 304 -15.90 -10.24 9.60
N THR A 305 -15.23 -10.97 10.48
CA THR A 305 -13.91 -10.69 11.03
C THR A 305 -13.11 -11.97 11.17
N LEU A 306 -11.86 -11.93 10.73
CA LEU A 306 -10.84 -12.94 10.96
C LEU A 306 -9.74 -12.37 11.84
N MET A 307 -9.36 -13.09 12.87
CA MET A 307 -8.23 -12.77 13.73
C MET A 307 -7.22 -13.91 13.70
N VAL A 308 -5.98 -13.62 13.36
CA VAL A 308 -4.88 -14.58 13.31
C VAL A 308 -3.80 -14.18 14.30
N THR A 309 -3.40 -15.11 15.17
CA THR A 309 -2.40 -14.88 16.23
C THR A 309 -1.40 -16.03 16.32
N GLY A 310 -0.22 -15.79 16.92
CA GLY A 310 0.79 -16.81 17.20
C GLY A 310 1.82 -16.95 16.08
N LYS A 311 2.96 -17.62 16.30
CA LYS A 311 4.07 -17.71 15.32
C LYS A 311 3.75 -18.65 14.14
N PRO A 312 4.54 -18.64 13.03
CA PRO A 312 4.44 -19.69 11.99
C PRO A 312 4.41 -21.11 12.60
N GLU A 313 3.64 -22.02 12.01
CA GLU A 313 3.35 -23.39 12.50
C GLU A 313 2.59 -23.50 13.83
N HIS A 314 2.33 -22.38 14.51
CA HIS A 314 1.61 -22.29 15.79
C HIS A 314 0.50 -21.23 15.71
N ARG A 315 -0.10 -21.06 14.53
CA ARG A 315 -1.11 -20.03 14.31
C ARG A 315 -2.46 -20.50 14.86
N ILE A 316 -3.15 -19.58 15.50
CA ILE A 316 -4.54 -19.70 15.90
C ILE A 316 -5.33 -18.69 15.07
N MET A 317 -6.29 -19.17 14.28
CA MET A 317 -7.22 -18.35 13.52
C MET A 317 -8.60 -18.42 14.17
N ASN A 318 -9.19 -17.28 14.45
CA ASN A 318 -10.55 -17.15 14.91
C ASN A 318 -11.40 -16.38 13.90
N GLY A 319 -12.62 -16.84 13.64
CA GLY A 319 -13.59 -16.15 12.81
C GLY A 319 -14.84 -15.79 13.61
N PHE A 320 -15.27 -14.53 13.50
CA PHE A 320 -16.44 -13.95 14.16
C PHE A 320 -17.07 -12.91 13.24
N TYR A 321 -18.36 -12.81 12.98
CA TYR A 321 -19.43 -13.80 13.08
C TYR A 321 -19.76 -14.31 11.67
N ASP A 322 -20.86 -15.07 11.52
CA ASP A 322 -21.35 -15.65 10.26
C ASP A 322 -20.25 -16.39 9.49
N VAL A 323 -19.61 -17.33 10.18
CA VAL A 323 -18.58 -18.16 9.58
C VAL A 323 -19.19 -19.07 8.54
N ARG A 324 -18.60 -19.06 7.35
CA ARG A 324 -18.98 -19.89 6.20
C ARG A 324 -17.74 -20.57 5.64
N ILE A 325 -17.83 -21.88 5.50
CA ILE A 325 -16.74 -22.75 5.08
C ILE A 325 -17.12 -23.40 3.75
N TYR A 326 -16.19 -23.39 2.81
CA TYR A 326 -16.34 -24.08 1.54
C TYR A 326 -15.08 -24.88 1.18
N LYS A 327 -15.30 -26.13 0.80
CA LYS A 327 -14.34 -27.08 0.24
C LYS A 327 -15.07 -27.89 -0.83
N SER A 328 -14.36 -28.46 -1.81
CA SER A 328 -15.00 -29.19 -2.92
C SER A 328 -15.96 -30.31 -2.49
N ASN A 329 -15.67 -30.99 -1.37
CA ASN A 329 -16.44 -32.12 -0.86
C ASN A 329 -17.23 -31.82 0.42
N MET A 330 -17.10 -30.63 0.99
CA MET A 330 -17.71 -30.27 2.28
C MET A 330 -17.97 -28.77 2.37
N SER A 331 -19.05 -28.39 3.01
CA SER A 331 -19.31 -27.00 3.37
C SER A 331 -19.82 -26.91 4.80
N GLY A 332 -19.78 -25.73 5.40
CA GLY A 332 -20.29 -25.56 6.74
C GLY A 332 -20.62 -24.12 7.06
N LYS A 333 -21.43 -23.93 8.09
CA LYS A 333 -21.82 -22.62 8.61
C LYS A 333 -21.86 -22.66 10.13
N SER A 334 -21.45 -21.58 10.78
CA SER A 334 -21.53 -21.44 12.24
C SER A 334 -21.50 -19.95 12.61
N ASP A 335 -21.84 -19.63 13.85
CA ASP A 335 -21.62 -18.27 14.35
C ASP A 335 -20.13 -17.93 14.40
N SER A 336 -19.33 -18.82 14.98
CA SER A 336 -17.91 -18.59 15.23
C SER A 336 -17.06 -19.83 14.93
N ILE A 337 -15.78 -19.63 14.63
CA ILE A 337 -14.81 -20.73 14.41
C ILE A 337 -13.48 -20.42 15.10
N ASN A 338 -12.83 -21.47 15.60
CA ASN A 338 -11.45 -21.44 16.08
C ASN A 338 -10.68 -22.57 15.39
N VAL A 339 -9.59 -22.23 14.71
CA VAL A 339 -8.68 -23.16 14.04
C VAL A 339 -7.31 -23.01 14.70
N ASP A 340 -6.85 -24.06 15.36
CA ASP A 340 -5.56 -24.10 16.05
C ASP A 340 -4.65 -25.12 15.38
N GLN A 341 -3.63 -24.61 14.67
CA GLN A 341 -2.65 -25.44 13.98
C GLN A 341 -1.77 -26.24 14.96
N THR A 342 -1.56 -25.75 16.18
CA THR A 342 -0.70 -26.38 17.18
C THR A 342 -1.29 -27.72 17.64
N THR A 343 -2.61 -27.76 17.79
CA THR A 343 -3.36 -28.94 18.24
C THR A 343 -4.01 -29.72 17.09
N GLY A 344 -4.13 -29.11 15.90
CA GLY A 344 -4.87 -29.69 14.77
C GLY A 344 -6.39 -29.61 14.96
N TYR A 345 -6.88 -28.76 15.86
CA TYR A 345 -8.29 -28.65 16.19
C TYR A 345 -8.97 -27.53 15.41
N THR A 346 -10.13 -27.84 14.84
CA THR A 346 -11.06 -26.86 14.30
C THR A 346 -12.38 -26.95 15.05
N LYS A 347 -12.76 -25.89 15.75
CA LYS A 347 -13.97 -25.83 16.57
C LYS A 347 -14.96 -24.83 15.98
N MET A 348 -16.13 -25.31 15.59
CA MET A 348 -17.26 -24.50 15.11
C MET A 348 -18.28 -24.36 16.25
N ILE A 349 -18.72 -23.13 16.52
CA ILE A 349 -19.51 -22.75 17.70
C ILE A 349 -20.72 -21.93 17.27
N GLY A 350 -21.82 -22.05 18.03
CA GLY A 350 -23.03 -21.27 17.82
C GLY A 350 -23.85 -21.80 16.64
N ARG A 351 -24.52 -22.93 16.88
CA ARG A 351 -25.36 -23.66 15.91
C ARG A 351 -24.60 -24.07 14.63
N PRO A 352 -23.44 -24.73 14.78
CA PRO A 352 -22.69 -25.22 13.65
C PRO A 352 -23.47 -26.24 12.84
N ILE A 353 -23.26 -26.19 11.53
CA ILE A 353 -23.78 -27.12 10.56
C ILE A 353 -22.69 -27.47 9.56
N ILE A 354 -22.58 -28.75 9.21
CA ILE A 354 -21.69 -29.25 8.18
C ILE A 354 -22.52 -30.04 7.17
N TRP A 355 -22.31 -29.76 5.88
CA TRP A 355 -22.87 -30.53 4.78
C TRP A 355 -21.77 -31.28 4.04
N SER A 356 -22.00 -32.57 3.83
CA SER A 356 -21.17 -33.43 2.99
C SER A 356 -22.09 -34.21 2.05
N GLN A 357 -22.09 -33.87 0.77
CA GLN A 357 -23.05 -34.36 -0.21
C GLN A 357 -24.51 -34.24 0.27
N ARG A 358 -25.22 -35.34 0.51
CA ARG A 358 -26.63 -35.37 0.94
C ARG A 358 -26.79 -35.44 2.46
N ASN A 359 -25.67 -35.41 3.18
CA ASN A 359 -25.65 -35.49 4.63
C ASN A 359 -25.53 -34.10 5.24
N GLN A 360 -26.26 -33.88 6.33
CA GLN A 360 -26.21 -32.71 7.17
C GLN A 360 -25.94 -33.15 8.62
N MET A 361 -24.93 -32.55 9.24
CA MET A 361 -24.61 -32.75 10.65
C MET A 361 -24.76 -31.44 11.42
N THR A 362 -25.44 -31.50 12.56
CA THR A 362 -25.65 -30.35 13.46
C THR A 362 -25.46 -30.74 14.93
N GLY A 363 -25.13 -29.75 15.76
CA GLY A 363 -25.13 -29.86 17.22
C GLY A 363 -24.81 -28.51 17.86
N ASP A 364 -24.54 -28.49 19.16
CA ASP A 364 -24.22 -27.24 19.86
C ASP A 364 -22.79 -26.76 19.53
N THR A 365 -21.87 -27.71 19.34
CA THR A 365 -20.47 -27.46 18.96
C THR A 365 -19.95 -28.63 18.13
N ILE A 366 -19.26 -28.33 17.04
CA ILE A 366 -18.56 -29.35 16.23
C ILE A 366 -17.06 -29.12 16.36
N LYS A 367 -16.32 -30.16 16.74
CA LYS A 367 -14.87 -30.17 16.78
C LYS A 367 -14.36 -31.16 15.74
N ILE A 368 -13.54 -30.70 14.82
CA ILE A 368 -12.82 -31.50 13.83
C ILE A 368 -11.37 -31.61 14.29
N ILE A 369 -10.79 -32.79 14.14
CA ILE A 369 -9.43 -33.12 14.53
C ILE A 369 -8.69 -33.54 13.27
N SER A 370 -7.57 -32.88 13.00
CA SER A 370 -6.68 -33.16 11.89
C SER A 370 -5.33 -33.66 12.39
N ASN A 371 -4.73 -34.59 11.65
CA ASN A 371 -3.38 -35.05 11.89
C ASN A 371 -2.39 -33.98 11.40
N LYS A 372 -1.45 -33.59 12.27
CA LYS A 372 -0.51 -32.50 12.00
C LYS A 372 0.61 -32.85 11.03
N GLU A 373 0.93 -34.14 10.90
CA GLU A 373 1.99 -34.61 10.00
C GLU A 373 1.47 -34.87 8.59
N THR A 374 0.26 -35.44 8.49
CA THR A 374 -0.34 -35.80 7.20
C THR A 374 -1.31 -34.75 6.67
N GLU A 375 -1.68 -33.76 7.49
CA GLU A 375 -2.74 -32.77 7.23
C GLU A 375 -4.14 -33.38 6.97
N LYS A 376 -4.31 -34.69 7.16
CA LYS A 376 -5.59 -35.40 6.92
C LYS A 376 -6.55 -35.23 8.09
N LEU A 377 -7.84 -35.30 7.79
CA LEU A 377 -8.89 -35.42 8.80
C LEU A 377 -8.78 -36.78 9.50
N ASP A 378 -8.83 -36.77 10.83
CA ASP A 378 -8.75 -37.96 11.67
C ASP A 378 -10.14 -38.28 12.26
N SER A 379 -10.71 -37.31 12.96
CA SER A 379 -11.96 -37.50 13.69
C SER A 379 -12.80 -36.22 13.78
N LEU A 380 -14.09 -36.40 14.00
CA LEU A 380 -15.07 -35.33 14.24
C LEU A 380 -15.87 -35.65 15.48
N LEU A 381 -16.17 -34.64 16.28
CA LEU A 381 -16.93 -34.74 17.51
C LEU A 381 -18.00 -33.66 17.53
N VAL A 382 -19.26 -34.07 17.60
CA VAL A 382 -20.40 -33.18 17.78
C VAL A 382 -20.86 -33.30 19.22
N TYR A 383 -20.80 -32.18 19.94
CA TYR A 383 -21.20 -32.09 21.33
C TYR A 383 -22.63 -31.60 21.44
N GLN A 384 -23.45 -32.37 22.16
CA GLN A 384 -24.84 -32.06 22.53
C GLN A 384 -25.78 -31.85 21.34
N ASN A 385 -27.01 -32.36 21.49
CA ASN A 385 -28.05 -32.27 20.45
C ASN A 385 -27.53 -32.74 19.07
N ALA A 386 -26.70 -33.78 19.06
CA ALA A 386 -26.09 -34.28 17.84
C ALA A 386 -27.18 -34.84 16.93
N PHE A 387 -27.22 -34.35 15.70
CA PHE A 387 -28.22 -34.73 14.71
C PHE A 387 -27.54 -34.94 13.36
N LEU A 388 -27.78 -36.10 12.76
CA LEU A 388 -27.37 -36.47 11.42
C LEU A 388 -28.64 -36.65 10.57
N VAL A 389 -28.71 -35.94 9.45
CA VAL A 389 -29.78 -36.06 8.46
C VAL A 389 -29.16 -36.45 7.12
N GLN A 390 -29.76 -37.43 6.45
CA GLN A 390 -29.41 -37.81 5.08
C GLN A 390 -30.66 -37.76 4.20
N GLU A 391 -30.56 -37.02 3.09
CA GLU A 391 -31.64 -36.92 2.09
C GLU A 391 -31.71 -38.20 1.24
N ASP A 392 -32.90 -38.84 1.19
CA ASP A 392 -33.15 -40.04 0.37
C ASP A 392 -32.93 -39.74 -1.13
N THR A 393 -32.39 -40.71 -1.89
CA THR A 393 -32.08 -40.60 -3.34
C THR A 393 -33.30 -40.25 -4.17
N LEU A 394 -34.49 -40.70 -3.75
CA LEU A 394 -35.76 -40.46 -4.44
C LEU A 394 -36.52 -39.24 -3.88
N LYS A 395 -35.91 -38.44 -2.99
CA LYS A 395 -36.52 -37.27 -2.33
C LYS A 395 -37.84 -37.55 -1.61
N ALA A 396 -38.03 -38.80 -1.18
CA ALA A 396 -39.26 -39.24 -0.52
C ALA A 396 -39.26 -38.99 1.00
N GLY A 397 -38.12 -38.58 1.57
CA GLY A 397 -37.97 -38.34 3.00
C GLY A 397 -36.52 -38.16 3.45
N PHE A 398 -36.33 -38.13 4.77
CA PHE A 398 -35.04 -37.94 5.41
C PHE A 398 -34.75 -39.09 6.36
N ASN A 399 -33.59 -39.72 6.15
CA ASN A 399 -32.97 -40.59 7.13
C ASN A 399 -32.44 -39.71 8.27
N GLN A 400 -32.84 -39.99 9.49
CA GLN A 400 -32.59 -39.13 10.65
C GLN A 400 -31.99 -39.95 11.78
N VAL A 401 -30.94 -39.41 12.40
CA VAL A 401 -30.33 -39.99 13.60
C VAL A 401 -30.05 -38.88 14.59
N LYS A 402 -30.54 -39.06 15.82
CA LYS A 402 -30.37 -38.12 16.92
C LYS A 402 -29.70 -38.80 18.11
N GLY A 403 -28.88 -38.06 18.86
CA GLY A 403 -28.36 -38.48 20.16
C GLY A 403 -27.71 -37.34 20.94
N GLN A 404 -27.06 -37.65 22.06
CA GLN A 404 -26.36 -36.64 22.86
C GLN A 404 -25.03 -36.23 22.22
N THR A 405 -24.22 -37.21 21.80
CA THR A 405 -22.86 -36.97 21.28
C THR A 405 -22.63 -37.83 20.04
N LEU A 406 -21.98 -37.28 19.01
CA LEU A 406 -21.61 -38.00 17.79
C LEU A 406 -20.09 -37.97 17.59
N TYR A 407 -19.51 -39.14 17.34
CA TYR A 407 -18.12 -39.36 16.99
C TYR A 407 -18.05 -39.84 15.54
N GLY A 408 -17.43 -39.06 14.66
CA GLY A 408 -17.15 -39.42 13.26
C GLY A 408 -15.68 -39.80 13.09
N LEU A 409 -15.42 -40.88 12.38
CA LEU A 409 -14.06 -41.31 12.02
C LEU A 409 -13.83 -41.14 10.53
N PHE A 410 -12.66 -40.63 10.17
CA PHE A 410 -12.28 -40.38 8.79
C PHE A 410 -11.26 -41.40 8.29
N LYS A 411 -11.37 -41.70 7.00
CA LYS A 411 -10.37 -42.43 6.22
C LYS A 411 -10.27 -41.74 4.86
N ASP A 412 -9.06 -41.36 4.47
CA ASP A 412 -8.80 -40.62 3.22
C ASP A 412 -9.67 -39.36 3.04
N ASN A 413 -9.84 -38.60 4.13
CA ASN A 413 -10.67 -37.38 4.20
C ASN A 413 -12.18 -37.61 3.96
N GLU A 414 -12.65 -38.85 4.06
CA GLU A 414 -14.07 -39.22 4.02
C GLU A 414 -14.51 -39.90 5.32
N ILE A 415 -15.72 -39.60 5.78
CA ILE A 415 -16.29 -40.24 6.97
C ILE A 415 -16.69 -41.68 6.60
N TYR A 416 -16.17 -42.66 7.33
CA TYR A 416 -16.50 -44.08 7.12
C TYR A 416 -17.28 -44.69 8.29
N GLN A 417 -17.22 -44.09 9.48
CA GLN A 417 -17.94 -44.55 10.67
C GLN A 417 -18.46 -43.36 11.46
N VAL A 418 -19.69 -43.48 11.96
CA VAL A 418 -20.32 -42.53 12.86
C VAL A 418 -20.91 -43.27 14.06
N ASP A 419 -20.39 -43.00 15.25
CA ASP A 419 -20.90 -43.52 16.51
C ASP A 419 -21.67 -42.43 17.25
N ILE A 420 -22.90 -42.73 17.67
CA ILE A 420 -23.77 -41.80 18.38
C ILE A 420 -24.12 -42.39 19.73
N ASP A 421 -23.90 -41.63 20.79
CA ASP A 421 -24.04 -42.10 22.18
C ASP A 421 -25.09 -41.31 22.96
N LYS A 422 -25.77 -42.04 23.85
CA LYS A 422 -26.85 -41.65 24.77
C LYS A 422 -28.15 -41.18 24.10
N ASN A 423 -29.25 -41.80 24.53
CA ASN A 423 -30.63 -41.46 24.16
C ASN A 423 -30.80 -41.32 22.65
N THR A 424 -30.41 -42.37 21.92
CA THR A 424 -30.39 -42.34 20.46
C THR A 424 -31.73 -42.73 19.88
N GLU A 425 -32.16 -41.99 18.86
CA GLU A 425 -33.41 -42.24 18.13
C GLU A 425 -33.12 -42.13 16.62
N THR A 426 -33.67 -43.07 15.83
CA THR A 426 -33.56 -43.08 14.37
C THR A 426 -34.90 -43.14 13.69
N ILE A 427 -34.95 -42.58 12.48
CA ILE A 427 -35.96 -42.84 11.46
C ILE A 427 -35.23 -43.14 10.16
N PHE A 428 -35.46 -44.33 9.60
CA PHE A 428 -34.88 -44.74 8.31
C PHE A 428 -35.95 -45.21 7.34
N TYR A 429 -35.88 -44.71 6.12
CA TYR A 429 -36.72 -45.16 5.01
C TYR A 429 -36.10 -46.41 4.39
N GLN A 430 -36.71 -47.58 4.59
CA GLN A 430 -36.21 -48.86 4.08
C GLN A 430 -36.78 -49.14 2.69
N ARG A 431 -35.93 -49.51 1.74
CA ARG A 431 -36.29 -49.80 0.35
C ARG A 431 -35.82 -51.18 -0.08
N GLU A 432 -36.48 -51.74 -1.09
CA GLU A 432 -36.02 -52.97 -1.74
C GLU A 432 -34.64 -52.75 -2.39
N SER A 433 -33.75 -53.74 -2.24
CA SER A 433 -32.36 -53.68 -2.70
C SER A 433 -32.18 -53.91 -4.20
N GLU A 434 -33.22 -54.41 -4.90
CA GLU A 434 -33.22 -54.70 -6.34
C GLU A 434 -34.54 -54.24 -6.98
N GLY A 435 -34.51 -53.81 -8.25
CA GLY A 435 -35.69 -53.35 -8.99
C GLY A 435 -36.00 -51.86 -8.83
N ASP A 436 -37.28 -51.49 -8.70
CA ASP A 436 -37.76 -50.10 -8.70
C ASP A 436 -37.51 -49.33 -7.39
N LEU A 437 -36.67 -49.84 -6.47
CA LEU A 437 -36.37 -49.25 -5.15
C LEU A 437 -37.63 -48.87 -4.34
N LYS A 438 -38.65 -49.74 -4.34
CA LYS A 438 -39.93 -49.48 -3.65
C LYS A 438 -39.73 -49.36 -2.14
N LEU A 439 -40.49 -48.46 -1.51
CA LEU A 439 -40.47 -48.25 -0.07
C LEU A 439 -41.11 -49.47 0.63
N ILE A 440 -40.33 -50.16 1.45
CA ILE A 440 -40.79 -51.27 2.30
C ILE A 440 -41.52 -50.71 3.53
N GLY A 441 -40.96 -49.68 4.14
CA GLY A 441 -41.51 -49.02 5.31
C GLY A 441 -40.57 -48.01 5.94
N ILE A 442 -41.02 -47.40 7.02
CA ILE A 442 -40.28 -46.43 7.82
C ILE A 442 -39.92 -47.09 9.14
N ASN A 443 -38.63 -47.38 9.33
CA ASN A 443 -38.12 -48.00 10.54
C ASN A 443 -37.78 -46.93 11.58
N LYS A 444 -38.42 -46.99 12.74
CA LYS A 444 -38.17 -46.08 13.85
C LYS A 444 -37.62 -46.86 15.04
N VAL A 445 -36.42 -46.49 15.52
CA VAL A 445 -35.71 -47.26 16.56
C VAL A 445 -35.19 -46.33 17.66
N LEU A 446 -35.35 -46.76 18.91
CA LEU A 446 -34.76 -46.19 20.11
C LEU A 446 -33.67 -47.14 20.63
N SER A 447 -32.55 -46.59 21.08
CA SER A 447 -31.47 -47.35 21.72
C SER A 447 -30.62 -46.47 22.63
N SER A 448 -29.70 -47.07 23.39
CA SER A 448 -28.72 -46.29 24.15
C SER A 448 -27.64 -45.68 23.25
N SER A 449 -27.13 -46.44 22.28
CA SER A 449 -26.11 -45.96 21.33
C SER A 449 -26.23 -46.65 19.98
N ILE A 450 -25.66 -46.02 18.94
CA ILE A 450 -25.74 -46.44 17.54
C ILE A 450 -24.35 -46.36 16.91
N LYS A 451 -24.02 -47.33 16.07
CA LYS A 451 -22.90 -47.26 15.12
C LYS A 451 -23.43 -47.31 13.70
N LEU A 452 -23.00 -46.37 12.88
CA LEU A 452 -23.28 -46.29 11.45
C LEU A 452 -21.98 -46.55 10.69
N LEU A 453 -22.03 -47.42 9.69
CA LEU A 453 -20.95 -47.57 8.72
C LEU A 453 -21.37 -46.91 7.41
N LEU A 454 -20.45 -46.12 6.85
CA LEU A 454 -20.68 -45.38 5.63
C LEU A 454 -19.72 -45.83 4.53
N GLU A 455 -20.26 -46.08 3.34
CA GLU A 455 -19.49 -46.28 2.12
C GLU A 455 -19.92 -45.25 1.08
N GLN A 456 -18.95 -44.62 0.41
CA GLN A 456 -19.21 -43.54 -0.56
C GLN A 456 -20.13 -42.43 0.00
N ARG A 457 -20.06 -42.19 1.31
CA ARG A 457 -20.84 -41.20 2.09
C ARG A 457 -22.34 -41.52 2.22
N GLU A 458 -22.75 -42.76 1.93
CA GLU A 458 -24.08 -43.31 2.18
C GLU A 458 -24.06 -44.26 3.37
N ILE A 459 -25.17 -44.39 4.10
CA ILE A 459 -25.26 -45.31 5.24
C ILE A 459 -25.52 -46.71 4.69
N VAL A 460 -24.61 -47.65 4.97
CA VAL A 460 -24.71 -49.05 4.53
C VAL A 460 -25.19 -49.93 5.67
N ASP A 461 -24.54 -49.84 6.83
CA ASP A 461 -24.90 -50.62 8.01
C ASP A 461 -25.24 -49.74 9.20
N VAL A 462 -26.20 -50.22 9.99
CA VAL A 462 -26.62 -49.61 11.24
C VAL A 462 -26.67 -50.66 12.34
N TYR A 463 -25.91 -50.45 13.40
CA TYR A 463 -25.88 -51.29 14.59
C TYR A 463 -26.45 -50.53 15.78
N TYR A 464 -27.44 -51.12 16.45
CA TYR A 464 -28.06 -50.57 17.65
C TYR A 464 -27.57 -51.32 18.88
N TYR A 465 -27.26 -50.59 19.95
CA TYR A 465 -26.73 -51.17 21.19
C TYR A 465 -27.55 -50.74 22.40
N GLN A 466 -27.89 -51.75 23.22
CA GLN A 466 -28.61 -51.66 24.50
C GLN A 466 -30.01 -51.02 24.40
N ASN A 467 -30.97 -51.60 25.14
CA ASN A 467 -32.34 -51.10 25.24
C ASN A 467 -32.97 -50.78 23.86
N VAL A 468 -32.76 -51.68 22.89
CA VAL A 468 -33.20 -51.48 21.50
C VAL A 468 -34.70 -51.73 21.41
N ASP A 469 -35.46 -50.71 21.04
CA ASP A 469 -36.90 -50.78 20.78
C ASP A 469 -37.17 -50.21 19.38
N GLY A 470 -37.54 -51.07 18.44
CA GLY A 470 -37.65 -50.74 17.02
C GLY A 470 -38.98 -51.19 16.43
N THR A 471 -39.63 -50.31 15.68
CA THR A 471 -40.88 -50.61 14.96
C THR A 471 -40.77 -50.20 13.50
N LEU A 472 -41.09 -51.13 12.60
CA LEU A 472 -41.21 -50.87 11.17
C LEU A 472 -42.67 -50.52 10.84
N TYR A 473 -42.91 -49.27 10.48
CA TYR A 473 -44.23 -48.80 10.07
C TYR A 473 -44.37 -48.87 8.55
N ARG A 474 -45.55 -49.28 8.05
CA ARG A 474 -45.90 -48.98 6.66
C ARG A 474 -46.13 -47.47 6.56
N GLU A 475 -45.90 -46.90 5.37
CA GLU A 475 -46.02 -45.45 5.19
C GLU A 475 -47.38 -44.90 5.64
N ILE A 476 -48.48 -45.60 5.33
CA ILE A 476 -49.84 -45.19 5.72
C ILE A 476 -50.12 -45.26 7.23
N ASP A 477 -49.36 -46.06 7.98
CA ASP A 477 -49.57 -46.26 9.42
C ASP A 477 -48.84 -45.22 10.26
N LEU A 478 -47.87 -44.49 9.69
CA LEU A 478 -47.10 -43.46 10.37
C LEU A 478 -47.54 -42.07 9.88
N PRO A 479 -48.30 -41.32 10.70
CA PRO A 479 -48.69 -39.94 10.41
C PRO A 479 -47.48 -39.07 10.05
N GLU A 480 -47.64 -38.13 9.11
CA GLU A 480 -46.54 -37.27 8.63
C GLU A 480 -45.82 -36.52 9.76
N ASN A 481 -46.57 -36.04 10.76
CA ASN A 481 -46.01 -35.35 11.92
C ASN A 481 -45.14 -36.24 12.84
N ALA A 482 -45.21 -37.57 12.70
CA ALA A 482 -44.41 -38.53 13.43
C ALA A 482 -43.21 -39.06 12.62
N ARG A 483 -43.05 -38.62 11.36
CA ARG A 483 -41.93 -38.97 10.46
C ARG A 483 -40.69 -38.11 10.68
N GLU A 484 -40.76 -37.13 11.57
CA GLU A 484 -39.65 -36.25 11.93
C GLU A 484 -39.31 -36.39 13.42
N LEU A 485 -38.03 -36.50 13.74
CA LEU A 485 -37.58 -36.51 15.12
C LEU A 485 -37.62 -35.12 15.72
N SER A 486 -37.87 -35.03 17.03
CA SER A 486 -37.80 -33.75 17.74
C SER A 486 -36.41 -33.11 17.56
N GLY A 487 -36.37 -31.91 16.99
CA GLY A 487 -35.13 -31.19 16.67
C GLY A 487 -34.68 -31.33 15.21
N PHE A 488 -35.42 -32.07 14.39
CA PHE A 488 -35.22 -32.11 12.95
C PHE A 488 -35.31 -30.70 12.36
N HIS A 489 -34.30 -30.35 11.56
CA HIS A 489 -34.28 -29.09 10.83
C HIS A 489 -33.35 -29.20 9.62
N TRP A 490 -33.92 -29.47 8.45
CA TRP A 490 -33.16 -29.49 7.19
C TRP A 490 -32.84 -28.07 6.74
N ARG A 491 -31.55 -27.79 6.48
CA ARG A 491 -31.03 -26.47 6.08
C ARG A 491 -30.35 -26.54 4.71
N GLY A 492 -30.86 -27.37 3.79
CA GLY A 492 -30.29 -27.54 2.46
C GLY A 492 -30.18 -26.23 1.65
N ASP A 493 -31.10 -25.29 1.85
CA ASP A 493 -31.10 -23.98 1.17
C ASP A 493 -29.92 -23.08 1.60
N GLU A 494 -29.37 -23.29 2.79
CA GLU A 494 -28.22 -22.54 3.31
C GLU A 494 -26.87 -23.10 2.83
N ARG A 495 -26.90 -24.22 2.10
CA ARG A 495 -25.69 -24.90 1.63
C ARG A 495 -24.86 -24.02 0.70
N ILE A 496 -23.55 -24.07 0.92
CA ILE A 496 -22.54 -23.33 0.16
C ILE A 496 -22.00 -24.27 -0.91
N ASN A 497 -22.38 -24.02 -2.17
CA ASN A 497 -22.02 -24.90 -3.30
C ASN A 497 -20.89 -24.33 -4.15
N SER A 498 -20.50 -23.08 -3.89
CA SER A 498 -19.45 -22.37 -4.62
C SER A 498 -18.78 -21.31 -3.76
N LYS A 499 -17.64 -20.78 -4.23
CA LYS A 499 -16.96 -19.65 -3.56
C LYS A 499 -17.84 -18.39 -3.49
N ALA A 500 -18.71 -18.17 -4.48
CA ALA A 500 -19.61 -17.02 -4.50
C ALA A 500 -20.64 -17.09 -3.37
N ASP A 501 -21.04 -18.30 -2.99
CA ASP A 501 -22.03 -18.53 -1.92
C ASP A 501 -21.51 -18.16 -0.54
N LEU A 502 -20.18 -18.07 -0.35
CA LEU A 502 -19.58 -17.57 0.89
C LEU A 502 -20.09 -16.16 1.24
N PHE A 503 -20.40 -15.34 0.25
CA PHE A 503 -20.89 -13.97 0.43
C PHE A 503 -22.41 -13.83 0.19
N ARG A 504 -23.15 -14.94 0.13
CA ARG A 504 -24.60 -14.91 -0.14
C ARG A 504 -25.33 -14.05 0.91
N GLY A 505 -26.15 -13.11 0.46
CA GLY A 505 -26.91 -12.21 1.34
C GLY A 505 -26.13 -10.99 1.86
N GLU A 506 -24.83 -10.88 1.56
CA GLU A 506 -24.03 -9.70 1.92
C GLU A 506 -24.05 -8.64 0.83
N LYS A 507 -24.12 -7.38 1.25
CA LYS A 507 -23.95 -6.25 0.33
C LYS A 507 -22.46 -6.12 -0.03
N PRO A 508 -22.13 -5.65 -1.25
CA PRO A 508 -20.77 -5.23 -1.58
C PRO A 508 -20.24 -4.23 -0.53
N PRO A 509 -18.96 -4.33 -0.15
CA PRO A 509 -18.41 -3.48 0.89
C PRO A 509 -18.34 -2.04 0.37
N LYS A 510 -18.84 -1.08 1.16
CA LYS A 510 -18.66 0.34 0.86
C LYS A 510 -17.21 0.71 1.15
N LEU A 511 -16.42 0.86 0.09
CA LEU A 511 -15.01 1.21 0.19
C LEU A 511 -14.85 2.60 0.82
N THR A 512 -13.87 2.72 1.71
CA THR A 512 -13.52 4.02 2.29
C THR A 512 -12.94 4.89 1.18
N LYS A 513 -13.43 6.13 1.02
CA LYS A 513 -12.83 7.08 0.09
C LYS A 513 -11.47 7.49 0.66
N ILE A 514 -10.40 7.04 0.02
CA ILE A 514 -9.04 7.39 0.42
C ILE A 514 -8.77 8.81 -0.08
N THR A 515 -8.65 9.76 0.84
CA THR A 515 -8.13 11.08 0.54
C THR A 515 -6.63 10.95 0.38
N GLY A 516 -6.14 11.16 -0.84
CA GLY A 516 -4.70 11.07 -1.12
C GLY A 516 -3.90 12.15 -0.40
N ILE A 517 -2.58 11.93 -0.33
CA ILE A 517 -1.60 12.95 0.01
C ILE A 517 -1.64 14.03 -1.08
N PRO A 518 -1.71 15.35 -0.81
CA PRO A 518 -1.78 16.37 -1.85
C PRO A 518 -0.68 16.18 -2.91
N LEU A 519 -0.99 16.48 -4.17
CA LEU A 519 0.03 16.48 -5.21
C LEU A 519 1.09 17.53 -4.85
N PRO A 520 2.35 17.36 -5.31
CA PRO A 520 3.31 18.43 -5.18
C PRO A 520 2.73 19.69 -5.84
N LYS A 521 3.01 20.85 -5.25
CA LYS A 521 2.57 22.10 -5.86
C LYS A 521 3.31 22.27 -7.18
N ASP A 522 2.59 22.65 -8.23
CA ASP A 522 3.19 23.12 -9.47
C ASP A 522 3.96 24.40 -9.16
N GLU A 523 5.27 24.26 -9.12
CA GLU A 523 6.18 25.36 -8.82
C GLU A 523 6.82 25.82 -10.10
N ALA A 524 6.91 27.14 -10.25
CA ALA A 524 7.67 27.73 -11.35
C ALA A 524 9.10 27.17 -11.34
N ASP A 525 9.60 26.87 -12.53
CA ASP A 525 10.99 26.48 -12.76
C ASP A 525 11.94 27.44 -12.03
N PHE A 526 13.10 26.92 -11.63
CA PHE A 526 14.16 27.76 -11.11
C PHE A 526 14.63 28.76 -12.18
N PHE A 527 14.76 28.28 -13.43
CA PHE A 527 14.99 29.11 -14.61
C PHE A 527 13.69 29.38 -15.38
N ASP A 528 12.75 30.08 -14.76
CA ASP A 528 11.54 30.57 -15.44
C ASP A 528 11.81 31.80 -16.33
N GLU A 529 10.80 32.23 -17.09
CA GLU A 529 10.92 33.35 -18.04
C GLU A 529 11.40 34.65 -17.38
N GLU A 530 10.97 34.91 -16.14
CA GLU A 530 11.37 36.10 -15.39
C GLU A 530 12.84 36.04 -14.97
N THR A 531 13.27 34.90 -14.39
CA THR A 531 14.68 34.69 -14.03
C THR A 531 15.57 34.79 -15.27
N VAL A 532 15.23 34.11 -16.37
CA VAL A 532 16.03 34.09 -17.59
C VAL A 532 16.12 35.49 -18.18
N LYS A 533 15.00 36.21 -18.29
CA LYS A 533 14.99 37.59 -18.80
C LYS A 533 15.88 38.50 -17.95
N ARG A 534 15.81 38.41 -16.62
CA ARG A 534 16.66 39.19 -15.71
C ARG A 534 18.14 38.88 -15.90
N LEU A 535 18.50 37.62 -16.12
CA LEU A 535 19.88 37.21 -16.38
C LEU A 535 20.38 37.67 -17.76
N GLU A 536 19.50 37.69 -18.77
CA GLU A 536 19.85 38.12 -20.13
C GLU A 536 19.92 39.64 -20.31
N GLU A 537 19.12 40.41 -19.56
CA GLU A 537 19.14 41.87 -19.58
C GLU A 537 20.40 42.45 -18.89
N SER A 538 21.01 41.70 -17.98
CA SER A 538 22.19 42.09 -17.22
C SER A 538 23.40 41.18 -17.50
N LYS A 539 23.64 40.87 -18.79
CA LYS A 539 24.74 40.01 -19.24
C LYS A 539 26.08 40.59 -18.82
N SER A 540 26.83 39.81 -18.04
CA SER A 540 28.23 40.10 -17.74
C SER A 540 29.13 39.33 -18.69
N GLU A 541 29.94 40.03 -19.48
CA GLU A 541 30.79 39.39 -20.49
C GLU A 541 31.76 38.36 -19.87
N GLY A 542 31.80 37.18 -20.49
CA GLY A 542 32.62 36.04 -20.05
C GLY A 542 32.15 35.37 -18.75
N SER A 543 30.90 35.57 -18.32
CA SER A 543 30.27 34.79 -17.25
C SER A 543 30.11 33.33 -17.69
N ARG A 544 30.59 32.40 -16.86
CA ARG A 544 30.40 30.94 -17.03
C ARG A 544 28.96 30.52 -16.78
N LEU A 545 28.16 31.31 -16.05
CA LEU A 545 26.73 31.06 -15.90
C LEU A 545 26.02 31.04 -17.26
N LEU A 546 26.40 31.94 -18.18
CA LEU A 546 25.80 32.04 -19.51
C LEU A 546 26.18 30.87 -20.44
N GLU A 547 27.21 30.10 -20.08
CA GLU A 547 27.58 28.85 -20.78
C GLU A 547 26.69 27.67 -20.35
N GLN A 548 25.96 27.79 -19.23
CA GLN A 548 25.05 26.78 -18.72
C GLN A 548 23.69 26.85 -19.43
N GLU A 549 23.02 25.71 -19.59
CA GLU A 549 21.64 25.70 -20.09
C GLU A 549 20.70 26.33 -19.06
N LEU A 550 20.13 27.52 -19.31
CA LEU A 550 19.22 28.18 -18.35
C LEU A 550 17.78 27.64 -18.47
N LYS A 551 17.61 26.31 -18.34
CA LYS A 551 16.32 25.61 -18.42
C LYS A 551 16.30 24.38 -17.50
N ASP A 552 15.11 24.02 -17.03
CA ASP A 552 14.87 22.87 -16.14
C ASP A 552 14.30 21.65 -16.88
N ALA A 553 14.89 21.29 -18.03
CA ALA A 553 14.35 20.24 -18.91
C ALA A 553 14.25 18.85 -18.25
N GLU A 554 15.26 18.45 -17.48
CA GLU A 554 15.29 17.15 -16.78
C GLU A 554 14.25 17.08 -15.64
N LEU A 555 14.03 18.20 -14.94
CA LEU A 555 12.99 18.31 -13.92
C LEU A 555 11.59 18.21 -14.52
N LYS A 556 11.35 18.90 -15.66
CA LYS A 556 10.07 18.82 -16.39
C LYS A 556 9.73 17.41 -16.80
N LYS A 557 10.69 16.71 -17.42
CA LYS A 557 10.49 15.32 -17.82
C LYS A 557 10.12 14.42 -16.63
N THR A 558 10.82 14.57 -15.50
CA THR A 558 10.54 13.80 -14.29
C THR A 558 9.14 14.11 -13.74
N ASN A 559 8.73 15.37 -13.69
CA ASN A 559 7.39 15.76 -13.24
C ASN A 559 6.29 15.28 -14.20
N GLU A 560 6.50 15.37 -15.52
CA GLU A 560 5.56 14.86 -16.54
C GLU A 560 5.37 13.33 -16.42
N GLU A 561 6.44 12.57 -16.17
CA GLU A 561 6.38 11.13 -15.91
C GLU A 561 5.55 10.84 -14.64
N LEU A 562 5.77 11.58 -13.55
CA LEU A 562 4.99 11.48 -12.31
C LEU A 562 3.51 11.82 -12.51
N ASP A 563 3.20 12.83 -13.33
CA ASP A 563 1.84 13.25 -13.65
C ASP A 563 1.12 12.26 -14.56
N SER A 564 1.83 11.64 -15.50
CA SER A 564 1.28 10.59 -16.35
C SER A 564 0.86 9.35 -15.54
N ILE A 565 1.59 9.06 -14.46
CA ILE A 565 1.28 7.99 -13.52
C ILE A 565 0.06 8.38 -12.65
N SER A 566 -0.18 9.67 -12.38
CA SER A 566 -1.26 10.17 -11.53
C SER A 566 -2.60 10.44 -12.26
N SER A 567 -2.59 10.53 -13.59
CA SER A 567 -3.67 11.20 -14.34
C SER A 567 -4.53 10.36 -15.29
N PRO A 568 -5.27 9.32 -14.84
CA PRO A 568 -6.50 8.93 -15.56
C PRO A 568 -7.64 9.92 -15.31
N VAL A 569 -7.59 10.68 -14.20
CA VAL A 569 -8.68 11.55 -13.74
C VAL A 569 -8.51 12.99 -14.21
N GLN A 570 -7.28 13.53 -14.24
CA GLN A 570 -7.02 14.88 -14.75
C GLN A 570 -7.15 14.97 -16.28
N GLN A 571 -6.74 13.93 -17.02
CA GLN A 571 -7.01 13.85 -18.46
C GLN A 571 -8.52 13.80 -18.74
N LYS A 572 -9.30 13.03 -17.97
CA LYS A 572 -10.76 12.99 -18.10
C LYS A 572 -11.44 14.33 -17.81
N ILE A 573 -10.97 15.07 -16.81
CA ILE A 573 -11.55 16.38 -16.46
C ILE A 573 -11.21 17.42 -17.53
N GLN A 574 -10.00 17.42 -18.07
CA GLN A 574 -9.60 18.33 -19.15
C GLN A 574 -10.30 17.97 -20.48
N GLU A 575 -10.40 16.68 -20.79
CA GLU A 575 -11.18 16.17 -21.93
C GLU A 575 -12.68 16.45 -21.77
N GLU A 576 -13.27 16.35 -20.57
CA GLU A 576 -14.67 16.70 -20.28
C GLU A 576 -14.94 18.21 -20.43
N ILE A 577 -13.98 19.06 -20.05
CA ILE A 577 -14.07 20.53 -20.24
C ILE A 577 -13.96 20.91 -21.72
N ASP A 578 -13.10 20.21 -22.48
CA ASP A 578 -12.93 20.44 -23.92
C ASP A 578 -14.03 19.78 -24.78
N THR A 579 -14.65 18.69 -24.32
CA THR A 579 -15.85 18.09 -24.94
C THR A 579 -17.12 18.87 -24.62
N GLN A 580 -17.30 19.43 -23.42
CA GLN A 580 -18.47 20.29 -23.12
C GLN A 580 -18.52 21.56 -23.98
N LYS A 581 -17.37 22.07 -24.44
CA LYS A 581 -17.30 23.18 -25.43
C LYS A 581 -17.63 22.75 -26.86
N LYS A 582 -17.55 21.45 -27.18
CA LYS A 582 -17.87 20.88 -28.50
C LYS A 582 -19.29 20.27 -28.58
N ASP A 583 -19.82 19.79 -27.46
CA ASP A 583 -21.07 19.01 -27.41
C ASP A 583 -22.37 19.82 -27.26
N THR A 584 -22.32 21.16 -27.33
CA THR A 584 -23.53 21.97 -27.56
C THR A 584 -24.07 21.82 -29.00
N LYS A 585 -23.44 21.01 -29.85
CA LYS A 585 -23.91 20.66 -31.21
C LYS A 585 -23.76 19.16 -31.51
N LYS A 586 -24.53 18.30 -30.83
CA LYS A 586 -25.33 17.20 -31.43
C LYS A 586 -25.69 16.15 -30.35
N LYS A 587 -26.99 15.98 -30.13
CA LYS A 587 -27.56 14.75 -29.55
C LYS A 587 -27.44 13.61 -30.56
N SER A 588 -26.98 12.44 -30.14
CA SER A 588 -27.84 11.28 -29.79
C SER A 588 -27.05 9.97 -29.75
N SER A 589 -27.38 9.15 -28.75
CA SER A 589 -27.14 7.70 -28.61
C SER A 589 -25.69 7.19 -28.70
N PHE A 590 -25.11 6.87 -27.54
CA PHE A 590 -24.06 5.85 -27.44
C PHE A 590 -24.43 4.83 -26.36
N ILE A 591 -24.42 3.58 -26.79
CA ILE A 591 -24.47 2.36 -25.98
C ILE A 591 -23.10 2.19 -25.35
N ASP A 592 -23.09 1.95 -24.04
CA ASP A 592 -21.89 1.79 -23.22
C ASP A 592 -21.17 0.47 -23.58
N MET A 593 -19.91 0.59 -24.02
CA MET A 593 -19.05 -0.53 -24.43
C MET A 593 -18.06 -0.96 -23.34
N ASP A 594 -18.36 -0.71 -22.06
CA ASP A 594 -17.51 -1.14 -20.92
C ASP A 594 -18.12 -2.21 -20.00
N LEU A 595 -19.19 -2.87 -20.46
CA LEU A 595 -19.83 -4.00 -19.75
C LEU A 595 -19.28 -5.39 -20.12
N GLN A 596 -18.05 -5.49 -20.64
CA GLN A 596 -17.39 -6.78 -20.91
C GLN A 596 -16.15 -7.03 -20.03
N ARG A 597 -16.30 -6.92 -18.71
CA ARG A 597 -15.46 -7.71 -17.79
C ARG A 597 -16.34 -8.69 -17.03
N THR A 598 -16.28 -9.96 -17.46
CA THR A 598 -16.97 -11.05 -16.77
C THR A 598 -16.41 -11.23 -15.37
N ALA A 599 -17.27 -11.61 -14.42
CA ALA A 599 -16.90 -11.91 -13.03
C ALA A 599 -15.75 -12.93 -12.90
N ARG A 600 -15.50 -13.76 -13.93
CA ARG A 600 -14.36 -14.69 -14.00
C ARG A 600 -12.99 -14.02 -13.99
N GLN A 601 -12.85 -12.77 -14.45
CA GLN A 601 -11.56 -12.07 -14.47
C GLN A 601 -11.20 -11.39 -13.13
N ARG A 602 -12.13 -11.34 -12.16
CA ARG A 602 -11.87 -10.75 -10.83
C ARG A 602 -11.49 -11.78 -9.75
N ASP A 603 -11.69 -13.08 -10.00
CA ASP A 603 -11.73 -14.10 -8.94
C ASP A 603 -10.74 -15.28 -9.06
N SER A 604 -9.73 -15.23 -9.94
CA SER A 604 -8.82 -16.38 -10.11
C SER A 604 -7.49 -16.19 -9.37
N ILE A 605 -7.50 -16.22 -8.04
CA ILE A 605 -6.32 -16.59 -7.26
C ILE A 605 -6.73 -17.72 -6.32
N THR A 606 -6.71 -18.95 -6.86
CA THR A 606 -6.67 -20.16 -6.03
C THR A 606 -5.22 -20.32 -5.56
N VAL A 607 -4.95 -20.75 -4.33
CA VAL A 607 -3.57 -20.94 -3.84
C VAL A 607 -2.71 -21.79 -4.78
N THR A 608 -3.32 -22.74 -5.50
CA THR A 608 -2.67 -23.56 -6.55
C THR A 608 -2.03 -22.72 -7.67
N THR A 609 -2.57 -21.54 -7.99
CA THR A 609 -1.96 -20.62 -8.98
C THR A 609 -0.65 -20.00 -8.50
N LEU A 610 -0.44 -19.83 -7.19
CA LEU A 610 0.81 -19.33 -6.62
C LEU A 610 1.96 -20.35 -6.78
N LYS A 611 1.69 -21.66 -6.68
CA LYS A 611 2.69 -22.71 -6.98
C LYS A 611 3.17 -22.66 -8.43
N HIS A 612 2.28 -22.35 -9.38
CA HIS A 612 2.66 -22.23 -10.80
C HIS A 612 3.50 -20.98 -11.12
N VAL A 613 3.31 -19.87 -10.41
CA VAL A 613 4.18 -18.69 -10.54
C VAL A 613 5.60 -19.01 -10.05
N LYS A 614 5.72 -19.73 -8.93
CA LYS A 614 7.01 -20.16 -8.37
C LYS A 614 7.80 -21.08 -9.33
N GLN A 615 7.10 -21.95 -10.06
CA GLN A 615 7.72 -22.80 -11.09
C GLN A 615 8.21 -22.01 -12.31
N LYS A 616 7.46 -20.99 -12.75
CA LYS A 616 7.86 -20.14 -13.88
C LYS A 616 9.12 -19.32 -13.57
N ASP A 617 9.24 -18.77 -12.36
CA ASP A 617 10.44 -18.02 -11.95
C ASP A 617 11.68 -18.93 -11.81
N SER A 618 11.50 -20.19 -11.39
CA SER A 618 12.59 -21.18 -11.36
C SER A 618 13.00 -21.65 -12.76
N LEU A 619 12.07 -21.73 -13.72
CA LEU A 619 12.35 -22.14 -15.10
C LEU A 619 13.05 -21.04 -15.91
N GLN A 620 12.78 -19.76 -15.63
CA GLN A 620 13.51 -18.63 -16.23
C GLN A 620 14.95 -18.48 -15.71
N ARG A 621 15.27 -19.00 -14.52
CA ARG A 621 16.65 -19.04 -14.01
C ARG A 621 17.49 -20.20 -14.54
N LEU A 622 16.86 -21.19 -15.19
CA LEU A 622 17.55 -22.33 -15.80
C LEU A 622 17.76 -22.19 -17.31
N SER A 623 17.25 -21.12 -17.95
CA SER A 623 17.46 -20.85 -19.38
C SER A 623 18.57 -19.83 -19.68
N ASN A 624 19.29 -19.34 -18.67
CA ASN A 624 20.40 -18.39 -18.80
C ASN A 624 21.70 -18.94 -18.16
N ASN A 625 22.05 -20.19 -18.45
CA ASN A 625 23.40 -20.75 -18.27
C ASN A 625 23.76 -21.65 -19.43
#